data_AF-A0A959IKI9-F1
#
_entry.id   AF-A0A959IKI9-F1
#
_cell.length_a   1.000
_cell.length_b   1.000
_cell.length_c   1.000
_cell.angle_alpha   90.00
_cell.angle_beta   90.00
_cell.angle_gamma   90.00
#
_symmetry.space_group_name_H-M   'P 1'
#
loop_
_entity.id
_entity.type
_entity.pdbx_description
1 polymer ?
#
loop_
_entity_poly.entity_id
_entity_poly.type
_entity_poly.pdbx_seq_one_letter_code
_entity_poly.pdbx_strand_id
1 'polypeptide(L)'
;MNYKYVILLLVSLLWACGKDKVAESATATSPSPVEQPADQPGRLDPENMKEQARELFGEKTVNTEAAGLVDVETLKGLLPATLNGMTRAQLFGEAANALGFDVVEVNGVYTTNKGENLSIDVLDTGGNPSAIGMLAGWAKSEVDRQTSNGHEKTSYIGDQKVLEKHDPATNRSELATLV
;
A
#
# COMPACT_ATOMS: atom_id res chain seq x y z
N MET A 1 -32.44 33.56 15.94
CA MET A 1 -31.99 34.62 16.86
C MET A 1 -30.50 34.41 17.11
N ASN A 2 -29.69 35.44 16.83
CA ASN A 2 -28.22 35.46 16.87
C ASN A 2 -27.65 35.50 18.29
N TYR A 3 -26.40 35.06 18.48
CA TYR A 3 -25.29 35.73 19.20
C TYR A 3 -24.09 34.76 19.16
N LYS A 4 -23.06 34.97 18.33
CA LYS A 4 -21.92 35.88 18.54
C LYS A 4 -21.48 35.86 20.02
N TYR A 5 -20.26 35.38 20.29
CA TYR A 5 -19.40 35.59 21.48
C TYR A 5 -18.77 34.28 21.97
N VAL A 6 -17.57 33.97 21.49
CA VAL A 6 -16.45 33.59 22.37
C VAL A 6 -15.18 34.14 21.70
N ILE A 7 -14.82 35.37 22.09
CA ILE A 7 -13.60 36.07 21.71
C ILE A 7 -12.76 36.22 22.99
N LEU A 8 -11.47 35.93 22.85
CA LEU A 8 -10.29 36.39 23.62
C LEU A 8 -10.23 36.22 25.16
N LEU A 9 -9.17 35.52 25.59
CA LEU A 9 -8.25 35.79 26.72
C LEU A 9 -7.08 34.78 26.48
N LEU A 10 -5.79 35.06 26.44
CA LEU A 10 -4.95 36.10 27.03
C LEU A 10 -3.62 36.13 26.24
N VAL A 11 -3.20 37.31 25.80
CA VAL A 11 -1.85 37.61 25.32
C VAL A 11 -0.99 38.06 26.51
N SER A 12 0.30 37.71 26.44
CA SER A 12 1.50 38.36 27.02
C SER A 12 2.20 37.66 28.19
N LEU A 13 3.48 37.35 27.96
CA LEU A 13 4.68 37.62 28.79
C LEU A 13 5.88 36.93 28.10
N LEU A 14 6.56 37.62 27.16
CA LEU A 14 7.81 38.38 27.36
C LEU A 14 9.07 37.52 27.59
N TRP A 15 9.94 37.54 26.57
CA TRP A 15 11.40 37.67 26.60
C TRP A 15 12.17 37.11 27.81
N ALA A 16 12.97 36.06 27.55
CA ALA A 16 14.23 35.84 28.26
C ALA A 16 15.34 35.58 27.22
N CYS A 17 16.14 36.62 26.99
CA CYS A 17 17.41 36.58 26.29
C CYS A 17 18.49 36.15 27.30
N GLY A 18 19.22 35.07 27.02
CA GLY A 18 20.36 34.61 27.82
C GLY A 18 21.46 34.11 26.90
N LYS A 19 22.54 34.89 26.81
CA LYS A 19 23.67 34.73 25.89
C LYS A 19 24.90 34.55 26.76
N ASP A 20 25.40 33.32 26.91
CA ASP A 20 26.71 33.04 27.48
C ASP A 20 27.59 32.31 26.46
N LYS A 21 28.81 32.83 26.31
CA LYS A 21 29.93 32.29 25.54
C LYS A 21 31.00 31.85 26.54
N VAL A 22 31.80 30.83 26.17
CA VAL A 22 33.22 30.51 26.52
C VAL A 22 33.36 28.97 26.26
N ALA A 23 33.97 28.55 25.15
CA ALA A 23 35.40 28.17 24.95
C ALA A 23 35.79 26.90 25.76
N GLU A 24 36.59 25.91 25.33
CA GLU A 24 37.35 25.56 24.13
C GLU A 24 37.89 24.12 24.37
N SER A 25 38.10 23.35 23.30
CA SER A 25 39.03 22.19 23.14
C SER A 25 38.92 20.95 24.04
N ALA A 26 38.65 19.80 23.41
CA ALA A 26 39.57 18.65 23.41
C ALA A 26 39.12 17.56 22.42
N THR A 27 40.13 17.01 21.74
CA THR A 27 40.14 15.98 20.70
C THR A 27 39.66 14.59 21.16
N ALA A 28 39.25 13.79 20.17
CA ALA A 28 39.15 12.33 20.14
C ALA A 28 37.93 11.66 20.79
N THR A 29 37.02 11.16 19.95
CA THR A 29 36.91 9.72 19.63
C THR A 29 35.66 9.50 18.79
N SER A 30 35.83 9.02 17.57
CA SER A 30 34.74 8.48 16.75
C SER A 30 34.00 7.40 17.54
N PRO A 31 32.68 7.48 17.76
CA PRO A 31 31.94 6.26 18.05
C PRO A 31 31.84 5.48 16.73
N SER A 32 32.52 4.34 16.68
CA SER A 32 32.28 3.29 15.71
C SER A 32 30.78 3.09 15.49
N PRO A 33 30.32 2.81 14.26
CA PRO A 33 28.93 2.43 14.03
C PRO A 33 28.61 1.25 14.95
N VAL A 34 27.66 1.46 15.86
CA VAL A 34 27.03 0.37 16.60
C VAL A 34 26.35 -0.48 15.54
N GLU A 35 26.93 -1.64 15.23
CA GLU A 35 26.25 -2.71 14.50
C GLU A 35 25.01 -3.07 15.32
N GLN A 36 23.87 -2.52 14.90
CA GLN A 36 22.57 -2.85 15.46
C GLN A 36 22.02 -4.08 14.73
N PRO A 37 21.44 -5.07 15.43
CA PRO A 37 21.05 -6.34 14.83
C PRO A 37 20.03 -6.13 13.70
N ALA A 38 20.29 -6.75 12.56
CA ALA A 38 19.55 -6.60 11.30
C ALA A 38 18.16 -7.25 11.27
N ASP A 39 17.60 -7.63 12.43
CA ASP A 39 16.42 -8.49 12.50
C ASP A 39 15.29 -7.82 13.30
N GLN A 40 14.65 -6.82 12.67
CA GLN A 40 13.34 -6.34 13.08
C GLN A 40 12.36 -6.53 11.92
N PRO A 41 11.35 -7.42 12.06
CA PRO A 41 10.30 -7.57 11.07
C PRO A 41 9.43 -6.30 11.11
N GLY A 42 9.54 -5.46 10.07
CA GLY A 42 8.70 -4.26 9.94
C GLY A 42 9.39 -3.00 9.44
N ARG A 43 10.72 -2.99 9.26
CA ARG A 43 11.36 -1.91 8.50
C ARG A 43 11.20 -2.19 7.01
N LEU A 44 10.63 -1.24 6.28
CA LEU A 44 10.63 -1.24 4.81
C LEU A 44 12.08 -1.17 4.33
N ASP A 45 12.69 -2.33 4.11
CA ASP A 45 14.04 -2.47 3.58
C ASP A 45 13.97 -2.75 2.07
N PRO A 46 14.45 -1.83 1.21
CA PRO A 46 14.39 -2.00 -0.23
C PRO A 46 15.03 -3.29 -0.73
N GLU A 47 16.10 -3.78 -0.09
CA GLU A 47 16.77 -5.00 -0.53
C GLU A 47 15.96 -6.25 -0.17
N ASN A 48 15.34 -6.28 1.02
CA ASN A 48 14.43 -7.38 1.38
C ASN A 48 13.20 -7.42 0.47
N MET A 49 12.66 -6.27 0.06
CA MET A 49 11.51 -6.22 -0.86
C MET A 49 11.88 -6.66 -2.28
N LYS A 50 13.05 -6.27 -2.79
CA LYS A 50 13.56 -6.75 -4.08
C LYS A 50 13.75 -8.25 -4.08
N GLU A 51 14.34 -8.81 -3.03
CA GLU A 51 14.51 -10.26 -2.90
C GLU A 51 13.15 -10.97 -2.83
N GLN A 52 12.18 -10.37 -2.14
CA GLN A 52 10.81 -10.87 -2.13
C GLN A 52 10.21 -10.94 -3.54
N ALA A 53 10.35 -9.89 -4.32
CA ALA A 53 9.90 -9.87 -5.71
C ALA A 53 10.66 -10.85 -6.61
N ARG A 54 11.99 -11.00 -6.44
CA ARG A 54 12.81 -11.94 -7.24
C ARG A 54 12.34 -13.36 -7.10
N GLU A 55 12.02 -13.77 -5.87
CA GLU A 55 11.52 -15.11 -5.64
C GLU A 55 10.07 -15.29 -6.13
N LEU A 56 9.24 -14.23 -6.15
CA LEU A 56 7.86 -14.30 -6.65
C LEU A 56 7.79 -14.38 -8.17
N PHE A 57 8.58 -13.57 -8.87
CA PHE A 57 8.50 -13.44 -10.33
C PHE A 57 9.69 -14.04 -11.09
N GLY A 58 10.77 -14.38 -10.39
CA GLY A 58 12.04 -14.82 -10.97
C GLY A 58 13.04 -13.68 -11.20
N GLU A 59 14.31 -14.04 -11.39
CA GLU A 59 15.39 -13.05 -11.61
C GLU A 59 15.19 -12.22 -12.90
N LYS A 60 14.58 -12.81 -13.92
CA LYS A 60 14.47 -12.23 -15.27
C LYS A 60 13.42 -11.11 -15.38
N THR A 61 12.37 -11.20 -14.60
CA THR A 61 11.27 -10.23 -14.47
C THR A 61 11.59 -9.10 -13.51
N VAL A 62 12.53 -9.31 -12.58
CA VAL A 62 12.95 -8.30 -11.60
C VAL A 62 14.20 -7.53 -12.02
N ASN A 63 15.08 -8.14 -12.82
CA ASN A 63 16.27 -7.47 -13.39
C ASN A 63 16.02 -6.87 -14.79
N THR A 64 14.81 -7.00 -15.34
CA THR A 64 14.39 -6.12 -16.43
C THR A 64 14.14 -4.75 -15.81
N GLU A 65 14.76 -3.69 -16.35
CA GLU A 65 14.39 -2.33 -15.93
C GLU A 65 12.88 -2.20 -15.99
N ALA A 66 12.28 -1.52 -15.00
CA ALA A 66 10.84 -1.33 -14.89
C ALA A 66 10.25 -1.14 -16.28
N ALA A 67 9.33 -2.03 -16.69
CA ALA A 67 8.80 -2.10 -18.06
C ALA A 67 8.02 -0.84 -18.46
N GLY A 68 7.92 0.13 -17.55
CA GLY A 68 7.09 1.32 -17.63
C GLY A 68 5.71 1.02 -17.09
N LEU A 69 5.04 2.09 -16.65
CA LEU A 69 3.63 2.01 -16.28
C LEU A 69 2.80 1.86 -17.55
N VAL A 70 1.82 0.96 -17.50
CA VAL A 70 0.77 0.85 -18.51
C VAL A 70 -0.11 2.10 -18.43
N ASP A 71 -0.50 2.62 -19.59
CA ASP A 71 -1.38 3.78 -19.68
C ASP A 71 -2.75 3.53 -19.01
N VAL A 72 -3.28 4.57 -18.35
CA VAL A 72 -4.53 4.53 -17.58
C VAL A 72 -5.71 4.06 -18.44
N GLU A 73 -5.83 4.55 -19.69
CA GLU A 73 -6.95 4.17 -20.56
C GLU A 73 -6.83 2.72 -21.04
N THR A 74 -5.60 2.22 -21.20
CA THR A 74 -5.35 0.81 -21.49
C THR A 74 -5.83 -0.08 -20.34
N LEU A 75 -5.49 0.25 -19.09
CA LEU A 75 -5.95 -0.51 -17.92
C LEU A 75 -7.46 -0.40 -17.70
N LYS A 76 -8.06 0.78 -17.92
CA LYS A 76 -9.53 0.93 -17.93
C LYS A 76 -10.22 0.02 -18.94
N GLY A 77 -9.57 -0.24 -20.08
CA GLY A 77 -10.06 -1.17 -21.10
C GLY A 77 -10.21 -2.62 -20.62
N LEU A 78 -9.48 -3.03 -19.56
CA LEU A 78 -9.60 -4.35 -18.97
C LEU A 78 -10.88 -4.54 -18.15
N LEU A 79 -11.49 -3.44 -17.73
CA LEU A 79 -12.74 -3.44 -16.99
C LEU A 79 -13.87 -3.28 -18.01
N PRO A 80 -14.71 -4.30 -18.26
CA PRO A 80 -15.80 -4.19 -19.22
C PRO A 80 -16.98 -3.38 -18.65
N ALA A 81 -17.91 -2.98 -19.52
CA ALA A 81 -19.15 -2.33 -19.08
C ALA A 81 -20.08 -3.29 -18.28
N THR A 82 -19.95 -4.59 -18.52
CA THR A 82 -20.72 -5.65 -17.86
C THR A 82 -19.81 -6.80 -17.47
N LEU A 83 -20.00 -7.32 -16.26
CA LEU A 83 -19.26 -8.47 -15.75
C LEU A 83 -20.23 -9.44 -15.08
N ASN A 84 -20.38 -10.65 -15.64
CA ASN A 84 -21.26 -11.70 -15.12
C ASN A 84 -22.68 -11.22 -14.74
N GLY A 85 -23.29 -10.39 -15.59
CA GLY A 85 -24.64 -9.83 -15.36
C GLY A 85 -24.68 -8.60 -14.43
N MET A 86 -23.56 -8.18 -13.84
CA MET A 86 -23.45 -6.92 -13.12
C MET A 86 -23.13 -5.77 -14.09
N THR A 87 -23.72 -4.60 -13.87
CA THR A 87 -23.45 -3.40 -14.69
C THR A 87 -22.42 -2.53 -13.97
N ARG A 88 -21.42 -2.04 -14.71
CA ARG A 88 -20.46 -1.08 -14.17
C ARG A 88 -21.12 0.27 -13.92
N ALA A 89 -21.17 0.69 -12.66
CA ALA A 89 -21.72 1.97 -12.22
C ALA A 89 -20.66 3.08 -12.22
N GLN A 90 -19.41 2.75 -11.93
CA GLN A 90 -18.30 3.72 -11.87
C GLN A 90 -17.04 3.13 -12.50
N LEU A 91 -16.26 4.00 -13.13
CA LEU A 91 -14.93 3.70 -13.64
C LEU A 91 -14.01 4.88 -13.34
N PHE A 92 -12.97 4.63 -12.59
CA PHE A 92 -11.94 5.60 -12.25
C PHE A 92 -10.57 5.07 -12.65
N GLY A 93 -9.64 5.96 -12.93
CA GLY A 93 -8.26 5.58 -13.10
C GLY A 93 -7.34 6.79 -13.05
N GLU A 94 -6.19 6.61 -12.42
CA GLU A 94 -5.19 7.64 -12.22
C GLU A 94 -3.77 7.06 -12.24
N ALA A 95 -2.82 7.89 -12.67
CA ALA A 95 -1.41 7.68 -12.41
C ALA A 95 -1.02 8.54 -11.20
N ALA A 96 -0.41 7.92 -10.20
CA ALA A 96 -0.08 8.57 -8.94
C ALA A 96 1.28 8.11 -8.43
N ASN A 97 1.88 8.92 -7.55
CA ASN A 97 3.00 8.47 -6.73
C ASN A 97 2.44 8.03 -5.36
N ALA A 98 2.51 6.74 -5.07
CA ALA A 98 2.01 6.14 -3.83
C ALA A 98 3.14 5.39 -3.12
N LEU A 99 3.29 5.62 -1.82
CA LEU A 99 4.29 4.93 -0.98
C LEU A 99 5.73 5.05 -1.52
N GLY A 100 6.04 6.12 -2.27
CA GLY A 100 7.34 6.36 -2.88
C GLY A 100 7.56 5.70 -4.25
N PHE A 101 6.52 5.13 -4.85
CA PHE A 101 6.56 4.49 -6.16
C PHE A 101 5.55 5.13 -7.09
N ASP A 102 5.91 5.30 -8.37
CA ASP A 102 4.92 5.62 -9.39
C ASP A 102 4.09 4.37 -9.68
N VAL A 103 2.78 4.53 -9.67
CA VAL A 103 1.80 3.47 -9.89
C VAL A 103 0.67 3.98 -10.78
N VAL A 104 -0.01 3.06 -11.45
CA VAL A 104 -1.30 3.33 -12.09
C VAL A 104 -2.36 2.48 -11.43
N GLU A 105 -3.42 3.12 -10.97
CA GLU A 105 -4.56 2.47 -10.35
C GLU A 105 -5.80 2.68 -11.22
N VAL A 106 -6.57 1.62 -11.41
CA VAL A 106 -7.89 1.66 -12.04
C VAL A 106 -8.91 0.93 -11.17
N ASN A 107 -10.01 1.62 -10.87
CA ASN A 107 -11.11 1.09 -10.09
C ASN A 107 -12.37 0.97 -10.96
N GLY A 108 -13.04 -0.18 -10.89
CA GLY A 108 -14.37 -0.38 -11.46
C GLY A 108 -15.36 -0.87 -10.41
N VAL A 109 -16.47 -0.14 -10.24
CA VAL A 109 -17.57 -0.54 -9.36
C VAL A 109 -18.70 -1.11 -10.19
N TYR A 110 -19.10 -2.35 -9.90
CA TYR A 110 -20.18 -3.08 -10.54
C TYR A 110 -21.31 -3.32 -9.55
N THR A 111 -22.54 -3.17 -10.02
CA THR A 111 -23.74 -3.29 -9.18
C THR A 111 -24.82 -4.12 -9.86
N THR A 112 -25.67 -4.77 -9.07
CA THR A 112 -26.93 -5.35 -9.55
C THR A 112 -28.13 -4.54 -9.03
N ASN A 113 -29.29 -4.71 -9.66
CA ASN A 113 -30.54 -4.10 -9.19
C ASN A 113 -30.99 -4.58 -7.81
N LYS A 114 -30.36 -5.64 -7.28
CA LYS A 114 -30.63 -6.21 -5.95
C LYS A 114 -29.74 -5.63 -4.86
N GLY A 115 -28.85 -4.70 -5.21
CA GLY A 115 -27.96 -4.02 -4.27
C GLY A 115 -26.65 -4.77 -3.99
N GLU A 116 -26.32 -5.81 -4.75
CA GLU A 116 -25.01 -6.46 -4.71
C GLU A 116 -23.97 -5.54 -5.37
N ASN A 117 -22.78 -5.45 -4.79
CA ASN A 117 -21.70 -4.60 -5.29
C ASN A 117 -20.40 -5.38 -5.38
N LEU A 118 -19.62 -5.13 -6.43
CA LEU A 118 -18.27 -5.66 -6.64
C LEU A 118 -17.37 -4.48 -7.02
N SER A 119 -16.27 -4.31 -6.29
CA SER A 119 -15.20 -3.37 -6.65
C SER A 119 -14.03 -4.18 -7.19
N ILE A 120 -13.48 -3.76 -8.33
CA ILE A 120 -12.26 -4.34 -8.88
C ILE A 120 -11.23 -3.22 -8.96
N ASP A 121 -10.12 -3.42 -8.25
CA ASP A 121 -8.97 -2.54 -8.24
C ASP A 121 -7.81 -3.22 -8.97
N VAL A 122 -7.28 -2.56 -9.98
CA VAL A 122 -6.12 -3.00 -10.75
C VAL A 122 -5.00 -2.01 -10.49
N LEU A 123 -3.88 -2.50 -9.99
CA LEU A 123 -2.71 -1.69 -9.66
C LEU A 123 -1.51 -2.17 -10.49
N ASP A 124 -0.98 -1.28 -11.31
CA ASP A 124 0.28 -1.50 -12.04
C ASP A 124 1.41 -0.72 -11.38
N THR A 125 2.51 -1.42 -11.13
CA THR A 125 3.73 -0.88 -10.52
C THR A 125 4.86 -0.70 -11.54
N GLY A 126 4.60 -0.96 -12.83
CA GLY A 126 5.58 -0.94 -13.89
C GLY A 126 6.68 -1.99 -13.72
N GLY A 127 6.39 -3.05 -12.95
CA GLY A 127 7.37 -4.07 -12.60
C GLY A 127 8.35 -3.65 -11.51
N ASN A 128 8.09 -2.57 -10.75
CA ASN A 128 8.98 -2.15 -9.67
C ASN A 128 9.08 -3.24 -8.58
N PRO A 129 10.26 -3.85 -8.39
CA PRO A 129 10.39 -5.00 -7.50
C PRO A 129 10.13 -4.66 -6.04
N SER A 130 10.47 -3.44 -5.61
CA SER A 130 10.20 -3.01 -4.24
C SER A 130 8.71 -2.80 -3.99
N ALA A 131 7.99 -2.20 -4.94
CA ALA A 131 6.54 -2.03 -4.85
C ALA A 131 5.82 -3.38 -4.83
N ILE A 132 6.23 -4.30 -5.71
CA ILE A 132 5.73 -5.68 -5.75
C ILE A 132 5.97 -6.39 -4.42
N GLY A 133 7.19 -6.38 -3.89
CA GLY A 133 7.53 -7.04 -2.63
C GLY A 133 6.69 -6.52 -1.46
N MET A 134 6.39 -5.22 -1.45
CA MET A 134 5.52 -4.60 -0.45
C MET A 134 4.05 -5.05 -0.56
N LEU A 135 3.48 -5.07 -1.76
CA LEU A 135 2.06 -5.37 -1.99
C LEU A 135 1.74 -6.86 -1.95
N ALA A 136 2.69 -7.70 -2.35
CA ALA A 136 2.50 -9.13 -2.55
C ALA A 136 3.25 -10.00 -1.53
N GLY A 137 3.61 -9.47 -0.35
CA GLY A 137 4.29 -10.24 0.69
C GLY A 137 3.54 -11.51 1.13
N TRP A 138 2.21 -11.51 1.03
CA TRP A 138 1.35 -12.67 1.29
C TRP A 138 1.50 -13.80 0.26
N ALA A 139 2.00 -13.51 -0.95
CA ALA A 139 1.97 -14.44 -2.07
C ALA A 139 2.87 -15.67 -1.85
N LYS A 140 3.87 -15.58 -0.98
CA LYS A 140 4.72 -16.73 -0.61
C LYS A 140 4.15 -17.60 0.50
N SER A 141 3.32 -17.03 1.36
CA SER A 141 2.83 -17.73 2.55
C SER A 141 1.61 -18.58 2.23
N GLU A 142 1.50 -19.74 2.86
CA GLU A 142 0.19 -20.39 3.03
C GLU A 142 -0.48 -19.73 4.23
N VAL A 143 -1.54 -18.97 3.98
CA VAL A 143 -2.33 -18.35 5.02
C VAL A 143 -3.56 -19.22 5.25
N ASP A 144 -3.78 -19.62 6.49
CA ASP A 144 -5.06 -20.13 6.99
C ASP A 144 -5.24 -19.60 8.40
N ARG A 145 -5.96 -18.49 8.49
CA ARG A 145 -6.22 -17.77 9.75
C ARG A 145 -7.70 -17.64 9.94
N GLN A 146 -8.21 -18.27 11.00
CA GLN A 146 -9.58 -18.08 11.47
C GLN A 146 -9.59 -17.24 12.74
N THR A 147 -10.55 -16.34 12.82
CA THR A 147 -10.81 -15.51 13.99
C THR A 147 -12.29 -15.64 14.38
N SER A 148 -12.68 -15.10 15.53
CA SER A 148 -14.10 -15.02 15.90
C SER A 148 -14.94 -14.20 14.91
N ASN A 149 -14.29 -13.35 14.09
CA ASN A 149 -14.94 -12.33 13.27
C ASN A 149 -14.65 -12.53 11.78
N GLY A 150 -14.31 -13.76 11.35
CA GLY A 150 -14.05 -14.05 9.94
C GLY A 150 -12.73 -14.77 9.72
N HIS A 151 -12.28 -14.78 8.47
CA HIS A 151 -11.09 -15.52 8.07
C HIS A 151 -10.24 -14.80 7.02
N GLU A 152 -8.99 -15.20 6.96
CA GLU A 152 -8.03 -14.86 5.93
C GLU A 152 -7.35 -16.15 5.48
N LYS A 153 -7.38 -16.45 4.19
CA LYS A 153 -6.82 -17.69 3.66
C LYS A 153 -6.22 -17.48 2.27
N THR A 154 -5.14 -18.18 1.97
CA THR A 154 -4.67 -18.33 0.59
C THR A 154 -5.31 -19.54 -0.05
N SER A 155 -5.75 -19.40 -1.29
CA SER A 155 -6.29 -20.47 -2.13
C SER A 155 -5.83 -20.29 -3.57
N TYR A 156 -6.38 -21.09 -4.49
CA TYR A 156 -6.09 -21.00 -5.92
C TYR A 156 -7.39 -20.86 -6.71
N ILE A 157 -7.40 -19.94 -7.67
CA ILE A 157 -8.43 -19.84 -8.71
C ILE A 157 -7.72 -20.14 -10.04
N GLY A 158 -7.97 -21.34 -10.58
CA GLY A 158 -7.13 -21.87 -11.66
C GLY A 158 -5.68 -22.03 -11.17
N ASP A 159 -4.73 -21.51 -11.94
CA ASP A 159 -3.30 -21.53 -11.60
C ASP A 159 -2.86 -20.28 -10.81
N GLN A 160 -3.78 -19.38 -10.48
CA GLN A 160 -3.47 -18.12 -9.80
C GLN A 160 -3.70 -18.26 -8.31
N LYS A 161 -2.68 -17.92 -7.52
CA LYS A 161 -2.81 -17.85 -6.06
C LYS A 161 -3.60 -16.60 -5.67
N VAL A 162 -4.48 -16.77 -4.71
CA VAL A 162 -5.38 -15.71 -4.24
C VAL A 162 -5.37 -15.66 -2.73
N LEU A 163 -5.24 -14.45 -2.16
CA LEU A 163 -5.54 -14.19 -0.77
C LEU A 163 -7.00 -13.77 -0.65
N GLU A 164 -7.79 -14.53 0.10
CA GLU A 164 -9.16 -14.21 0.44
C GLU A 164 -9.25 -13.74 1.88
N LYS A 165 -9.96 -12.63 2.09
CA LYS A 165 -10.38 -12.16 3.41
C LYS A 165 -11.89 -12.03 3.44
N HIS A 166 -12.53 -12.54 4.48
CA HIS A 166 -13.98 -12.46 4.63
C HIS A 166 -14.37 -11.97 6.02
N ASP A 167 -15.25 -10.97 6.06
CA ASP A 167 -15.90 -10.46 7.26
C ASP A 167 -17.41 -10.79 7.20
N PRO A 168 -17.91 -11.70 8.07
CA PRO A 168 -19.31 -12.09 8.10
C PRO A 168 -20.22 -11.03 8.72
N ALA A 169 -19.69 -10.09 9.53
CA ALA A 169 -20.49 -9.04 10.14
C ALA A 169 -20.96 -8.01 9.11
N THR A 170 -20.13 -7.74 8.10
CA THR A 170 -20.45 -6.86 6.97
C THR A 170 -20.82 -7.62 5.69
N ASN A 171 -20.69 -8.95 5.70
CA ASN A 171 -20.80 -9.82 4.53
C ASN A 171 -19.93 -9.34 3.36
N ARG A 172 -18.70 -8.91 3.67
CA ARG A 172 -17.72 -8.41 2.70
C ARG A 172 -16.62 -9.44 2.51
N SER A 173 -16.31 -9.73 1.25
CA SER A 173 -15.14 -10.51 0.87
C SER A 173 -14.21 -9.67 0.00
N GLU A 174 -12.91 -9.82 0.22
CA GLU A 174 -11.84 -9.23 -0.56
C GLU A 174 -10.98 -10.36 -1.13
N LEU A 175 -10.66 -10.29 -2.42
CA LEU A 175 -9.79 -11.23 -3.11
C LEU A 175 -8.63 -10.44 -3.71
N ALA A 176 -7.41 -10.80 -3.35
CA ALA A 176 -6.19 -10.23 -3.93
C ALA A 176 -5.44 -11.31 -4.70
N THR A 177 -5.01 -11.00 -5.92
CA THR A 177 -4.18 -11.88 -6.74
C THR A 177 -3.07 -11.08 -7.41
N LEU A 178 -2.01 -11.77 -7.80
CA LEU A 178 -0.85 -11.20 -8.46
C LEU A 178 -0.71 -11.90 -9.81
N VAL A 179 -0.59 -11.11 -10.87
CA VAL A 179 -0.58 -11.57 -12.27
C VAL A 179 0.70 -11.19 -13.00
#